data_AF-K8WTZ4-F1
#
_entry.id   AF-K8WTZ4-F1
#
_cell.length_a   1.000
_cell.length_b   1.000
_cell.length_c   1.000
_cell.angle_alpha   90.00
_cell.angle_beta   90.00
_cell.angle_gamma   90.00
#
_symmetry.space_group_name_H-M   'P 1'
#
loop_
_entity.id
_entity.type
_entity.pdbx_description
1 polymer ?
#
loop_
_entity_poly.entity_id
_entity_poly.type
_entity_poly.pdbx_seq_one_letter_code
_entity_poly.pdbx_strand_id
1 'polypeptide(L)' 'MNVRMASAVLKLIECDNSILDIGLDSGYCSASHFTNDIKRELGLTPSDIRRLGIKLYEI' A
#
# COMPACT_ATOMS: atom_id res chain seq x y z
N MET A 1 -0.23 12.98 -1.80
CA MET A 1 -0.71 11.92 -0.88
C MET A 1 -1.78 12.42 0.10
N ASN A 2 -2.98 11.83 0.06
CA ASN A 2 -4.05 12.09 1.03
C ASN A 2 -3.93 11.20 2.28
N VAL A 3 -4.69 11.50 3.35
CA VAL A 3 -4.65 10.73 4.61
C VAL A 3 -5.06 9.25 4.46
N ARG A 4 -5.96 8.93 3.52
CA ARG A 4 -6.39 7.55 3.25
C ARG A 4 -5.25 6.75 2.62
N MET A 5 -4.54 7.34 1.66
CA MET A 5 -3.38 6.73 1.03
C MET A 5 -2.23 6.56 2.03
N ALA A 6 -1.98 7.54 2.91
CA ALA A 6 -0.98 7.40 3.96
C ALA A 6 -1.31 6.22 4.91
N SER A 7 -2.57 6.11 5.33
CA SER A 7 -3.05 4.97 6.12
C SER A 7 -2.91 3.63 5.38
N ALA A 8 -3.20 3.60 4.08
CA ALA A 8 -3.02 2.43 3.24
C ALA A 8 -1.55 1.99 3.18
N VAL A 9 -0.63 2.94 3.04
CA VAL A 9 0.83 2.68 3.03
C VAL A 9 1.28 2.11 4.36
N LEU A 10 0.78 2.64 5.47
CA LEU A 10 1.10 2.08 6.80
C LEU A 10 0.62 0.63 6.92
N LYS A 11 -0.62 0.34 6.52
CA LYS A 11 -1.16 -1.04 6.49
C LYS A 11 -0.35 -1.99 5.61
N LEU A 12 0.22 -1.50 4.49
CA LEU A 12 1.07 -2.33 3.62
C LEU A 12 2.38 -2.75 4.31
N ILE A 13 2.90 -1.90 5.20
CA ILE A 13 4.14 -2.13 5.95
C ILE A 13 3.89 -2.98 7.19
N GLU A 14 2.80 -2.73 7.91
CA GLU A 14 2.55 -3.29 9.23
C GLU A 14 1.72 -4.58 9.21
N CYS A 15 1.03 -4.90 8.11
CA CYS A 15 0.05 -5.99 8.08
C CYS A 15 0.15 -6.84 6.82
N ASP A 16 -0.26 -8.11 6.96
CA ASP A 16 -0.32 -9.11 5.88
C ASP A 16 -1.66 -9.16 5.15
N ASN A 17 -2.56 -8.20 5.38
CA ASN A 17 -3.84 -8.09 4.67
C ASN A 17 -3.64 -8.11 3.14
N SER A 18 -4.61 -8.61 2.39
CA SER A 18 -4.49 -8.60 0.94
C SER A 18 -4.40 -7.16 0.42
N ILE A 19 -3.61 -6.94 -0.64
CA ILE A 19 -3.47 -5.62 -1.27
C ILE A 19 -4.83 -5.12 -1.76
N LEU A 20 -5.72 -6.03 -2.17
CA LEU A 20 -7.09 -5.71 -2.54
C LEU A 20 -7.87 -5.13 -1.36
N ASP A 21 -7.89 -5.83 -0.21
CA ASP A 21 -8.64 -5.38 0.97
C ASP A 21 -8.15 -4.03 1.47
N ILE A 22 -6.82 -3.83 1.51
CA ILE A 22 -6.24 -2.54 1.89
C ILE A 22 -6.70 -1.43 0.94
N GLY A 23 -6.76 -1.69 -0.37
CA GLY A 23 -7.25 -0.74 -1.36
C GLY A 23 -8.73 -0.41 -1.16
N LEU A 24 -9.57 -1.43 -0.97
CA LEU A 24 -11.02 -1.27 -0.74
C LEU A 24 -11.29 -0.47 0.54
N ASP A 25 -10.65 -0.83 1.66
CA ASP A 25 -10.75 -0.12 2.94
C ASP A 25 -10.31 1.35 2.85
N SER A 26 -9.40 1.65 1.94
CA SER A 26 -8.86 2.99 1.73
C SER A 26 -9.70 3.83 0.75
N GLY A 27 -10.81 3.26 0.25
CA GLY A 27 -11.79 3.93 -0.62
C GLY A 27 -11.52 3.78 -2.12
N TYR A 28 -10.67 2.84 -2.54
CA TYR A 28 -10.44 2.57 -3.96
C TYR A 28 -11.44 1.54 -4.49
N CYS A 29 -11.92 1.74 -5.71
CA CYS A 29 -12.89 0.83 -6.34
C CYS A 29 -12.27 -0.48 -6.84
N SER A 30 -10.94 -0.58 -6.93
CA SER A 30 -10.24 -1.78 -7.38
C SER A 30 -8.76 -1.78 -6.98
N ALA A 31 -8.14 -2.97 -6.92
CA ALA A 31 -6.71 -3.13 -6.68
C ALA A 31 -5.84 -2.46 -7.75
N SER A 32 -6.28 -2.48 -9.02
CA SER A 32 -5.56 -1.82 -10.12
C SER A 32 -5.58 -0.30 -9.97
N HIS A 33 -6.73 0.28 -9.62
CA HIS A 33 -6.82 1.72 -9.35
C HIS A 33 -5.91 2.12 -8.19
N PHE A 34 -5.97 1.37 -7.08
CA PHE A 34 -5.11 1.55 -5.93
C PHE A 34 -3.62 1.48 -6.28
N THR A 35 -3.22 0.44 -7.00
CA THR A 35 -1.82 0.21 -7.41
C THR A 35 -1.30 1.34 -8.30
N ASN A 36 -2.10 1.75 -9.28
CA ASN A 36 -1.70 2.81 -10.22
C ASN A 36 -1.55 4.16 -9.50
N ASP A 37 -2.44 4.46 -8.55
CA ASP A 37 -2.38 5.70 -7.78
C ASP A 37 -1.15 5.74 -6.85
N ILE A 38 -0.89 4.65 -6.10
CA ILE A 38 0.31 4.53 -5.27
C ILE A 38 1.58 4.64 -6.13
N LYS A 39 1.64 3.94 -7.26
CA LYS A 39 2.81 3.97 -8.15
C LYS A 39 3.05 5.37 -8.72
N ARG A 40 1.98 6.10 -9.05
CA ARG A 40 2.06 7.48 -9.53
C ARG A 40 2.61 8.42 -8.45
N GLU A 41 2.15 8.27 -7.21
CA GLU A 41 2.52 9.19 -6.11
C GLU A 41 3.87 8.87 -5.48
N LEU A 42 4.25 7.58 -5.38
CA LEU A 42 5.44 7.13 -4.63
C LEU A 42 6.50 6.45 -5.49
N GLY A 43 6.22 6.18 -6.77
CA GLY A 43 7.13 5.47 -7.67
C GLY A 43 7.27 3.96 -7.39
N LEU A 44 6.55 3.43 -6.41
CA LEU A 44 6.62 2.03 -5.96
C LEU A 44 5.26 1.35 -6.10
N THR A 45 5.23 0.02 -6.27
CA THR A 45 3.97 -0.73 -6.17
C THR A 45 3.64 -1.06 -4.70
N PRO A 46 2.38 -1.39 -4.36
CA PRO A 46 2.03 -1.86 -3.02
C PRO A 46 2.87 -3.06 -2.55
N SER A 47 3.21 -3.97 -3.47
CA SER A 47 4.07 -5.13 -3.19
C SER A 47 5.52 -4.72 -2.89
N ASP A 48 6.04 -3.69 -3.57
CA ASP A 48 7.39 -3.16 -3.29
C ASP A 48 7.43 -2.53 -1.90
N ILE A 49 6.41 -1.74 -1.55
CA ILE A 49 6.26 -1.12 -0.23
C ILE A 49 6.21 -2.19 0.87
N ARG A 50 5.42 -3.25 0.68
CA ARG A 50 5.36 -4.37 1.64
C ARG A 50 6.73 -5.04 1.83
N ARG A 51 7.46 -5.28 0.73
CA ARG A 51 8.80 -5.86 0.80
C ARG A 51 9.79 -4.95 1.53
N LEU A 52 9.67 -3.62 1.40
CA LEU A 52 10.48 -2.67 2.15
C LEU A 52 10.19 -2.76 3.66
N GLY A 53 8.92 -2.86 4.03
CA GLY A 53 8.51 -3.06 5.43
C GLY A 53 9.18 -4.28 6.06
N ILE A 54 9.11 -5.43 5.39
CA ILE A 54 9.74 -6.68 5.86
C ILE A 54 11.24 -6.49 6.09
N LYS A 55 11.96 -5.90 5.12
CA LYS A 55 13.40 -5.65 5.23
C LYS A 55 13.80 -4.73 6.39
N LEU A 56 12.93 -3.80 6.78
CA LEU A 56 13.20 -2.87 7.89
C LEU A 56 13.13 -3.57 9.26
N TYR A 57 12.35 -4.65 9.38
CA TYR A 57 12.20 -5.42 10.62
C TYR A 57 13.18 -6.61 10.72
N GLU A 58 13.98 -6.87 9.68
CA GLU A 58 15.02 -7.90 9.65
C GLU A 58 16.41 -7.40 10.10
N ILE A 59 16.50 -6.14 10.59
CA ILE A 59 17.74 -5.49 11.08
C ILE A 59 17.75 -5.47 12.61
#